data_AF-A0A0D2IJT9-F1
#
_entry.id   AF-A0A0D2IJT9-F1
#
_cell.length_a   1.000
_cell.length_b   1.000
_cell.length_c   1.000
_cell.angle_alpha   90.00
_cell.angle_beta   90.00
_cell.angle_gamma   90.00
#
_symmetry.space_group_name_H-M   'P 1'
#
loop_
_entity.id
_entity.type
_entity.pdbx_description
1 polymer ?
#
loop_
_entity_poly.entity_id
_entity_poly.type
_entity_poly.pdbx_seq_one_letter_code
_entity_poly.pdbx_strand_id
1 'polypeptide(L)'
;MFCSNIFGALCVLALTVAAKAQSDTSTAISTGTPPPRSHVPKWVYIRANIRPQIPERPALLCLQVRCFNSAIPVHISQLQIDVAYACQQSVLLVKEDTLAVPTGLQTWVRWQSTLHWVKDPPAHGPLPPVDLVGGLQELTEKVEDGTIAREIDFEWKLVDLLTSVHDGHFAFLPDAYFVFTFLNLQPIISLSTDGKQLPEIYLYNDLEPVSQGEGCEPSPIIKINGTEAVSWLSERALNGTMTFQDLDALYNGIFHSISAYSISAPLNQTVGYFALPDFSRFWGSSINLEFKNGSKSSIPIVAFTTKDFSNVIDGESFYQNFCNTTVKIMAAANGSSASTSQQISTTTPDSAQIPQYPSAIAISDDGPATF
;
A
#
# COMPACT_ATOMS: atom_id res chain seq x y z
N MET A 1 53.09 3.09 13.45
CA MET A 1 52.71 4.50 13.66
C MET A 1 51.20 4.57 13.77
N PHE A 2 50.69 5.41 14.67
CA PHE A 2 49.42 5.32 15.40
C PHE A 2 48.13 5.67 14.64
N CYS A 3 47.04 4.98 15.03
CA CYS A 3 45.64 5.35 15.30
C CYS A 3 44.90 6.57 14.68
N SER A 4 43.64 6.26 14.29
CA SER A 4 42.34 6.90 14.64
C SER A 4 41.83 8.21 14.03
N ASN A 5 40.64 8.06 13.41
CA ASN A 5 39.37 8.82 13.54
C ASN A 5 39.22 10.29 13.07
N ILE A 6 37.97 10.53 12.63
CA ILE A 6 37.19 11.78 12.51
C ILE A 6 37.15 12.39 11.10
N PHE A 7 35.99 12.27 10.42
CA PHE A 7 35.17 13.41 10.02
C PHE A 7 33.74 12.94 9.72
N GLY A 8 32.86 13.07 10.71
CA GLY A 8 31.42 13.20 10.52
C GLY A 8 31.04 14.66 10.76
N ALA A 9 30.32 15.26 9.81
CA ALA A 9 29.44 16.42 9.97
C ALA A 9 29.12 17.00 8.58
N LEU A 10 27.92 16.72 8.05
CA LEU A 10 27.21 17.57 7.08
C LEU A 10 25.86 16.93 6.75
N CYS A 11 24.85 17.15 7.60
CA CYS A 11 23.43 17.22 7.22
C CYS A 11 22.57 17.64 8.42
N VAL A 12 22.69 18.89 8.85
CA VAL A 12 21.70 19.54 9.72
C VAL A 12 21.53 20.96 9.21
N LEU A 13 20.66 21.16 8.23
CA LEU A 13 20.08 22.48 7.89
C LEU A 13 18.96 22.32 6.86
N ALA A 14 17.72 22.18 7.34
CA ALA A 14 16.50 22.72 6.70
C ALA A 14 15.26 22.25 7.47
N LEU A 15 14.96 22.84 8.63
CA LEU A 15 13.62 22.76 9.25
C LEU A 15 13.47 23.89 10.31
N THR A 16 13.51 25.15 9.89
CA THR A 16 13.07 26.29 10.73
C THR A 16 12.62 27.50 9.90
N VAL A 17 11.47 27.43 9.23
CA VAL A 17 10.57 28.56 8.84
C VAL A 17 9.22 27.89 8.51
N ALA A 18 8.03 28.21 9.01
CA ALA A 18 7.55 29.24 9.92
C ALA A 18 6.27 28.72 10.59
N ALA A 19 6.15 28.94 11.90
CA ALA A 19 4.87 29.06 12.58
C ALA A 19 5.06 29.90 13.84
N LYS A 20 4.73 31.20 13.81
CA LYS A 20 3.68 31.77 14.67
C LYS A 20 3.32 33.22 14.32
N ALA A 21 2.05 33.39 13.97
CA ALA A 21 1.07 34.43 14.29
C ALA A 21 1.47 35.89 14.64
N GLN A 22 0.63 36.77 14.08
CA GLN A 22 0.38 38.18 14.35
C GLN A 22 0.18 38.60 15.82
N SER A 23 0.50 39.88 16.05
CA SER A 23 -0.03 40.84 17.05
C SER A 23 0.88 41.24 18.22
N ASP A 24 1.66 42.30 17.97
CA ASP A 24 1.86 43.53 18.77
C ASP A 24 2.02 43.46 20.30
N THR A 25 3.18 43.89 20.82
CA THR A 25 3.44 45.25 21.35
C THR A 25 4.76 45.28 22.14
N SER A 26 5.57 46.32 21.88
CA SER A 26 6.92 46.58 22.41
C SER A 26 6.95 47.07 23.86
N THR A 27 7.94 46.65 24.68
CA THR A 27 8.86 47.56 25.42
C THR A 27 10.03 46.87 26.15
N ALA A 28 11.24 47.41 25.91
CA ALA A 28 12.38 47.70 26.83
C ALA A 28 13.19 46.60 27.59
N ILE A 29 14.39 46.35 27.06
CA ILE A 29 15.77 46.24 27.62
C ILE A 29 15.97 46.28 29.16
N SER A 30 16.75 45.31 29.69
CA SER A 30 17.84 45.56 30.68
C SER A 30 18.80 44.35 30.84
N THR A 31 20.04 44.68 31.20
CA THR A 31 21.34 43.98 31.18
C THR A 31 21.68 43.16 32.44
N GLY A 32 22.54 42.13 32.32
CA GLY A 32 23.29 41.56 33.46
C GLY A 32 24.08 40.25 33.19
N THR A 33 25.39 40.26 33.48
CA THR A 33 26.45 39.24 33.23
C THR A 33 26.58 38.14 34.36
N PRO A 34 27.35 37.03 34.17
CA PRO A 34 27.32 35.69 34.87
C PRO A 34 28.25 35.61 36.12
N PRO A 35 28.55 34.47 36.86
CA PRO A 35 28.58 32.99 36.58
C PRO A 35 28.18 32.09 37.81
N PRO A 36 28.65 30.83 38.10
CA PRO A 36 29.37 29.77 37.36
C PRO A 36 28.80 28.31 37.42
N ARG A 37 29.53 27.40 36.76
CA ARG A 37 29.39 25.93 36.57
C ARG A 37 28.77 25.09 37.70
N SER A 38 27.83 24.21 37.34
CA SER A 38 27.99 22.74 37.29
C SER A 38 26.62 22.04 37.25
N HIS A 39 26.37 21.21 36.24
CA HIS A 39 25.65 19.93 36.34
C HIS A 39 25.34 19.36 34.95
N VAL A 40 25.56 18.06 34.84
CA VAL A 40 25.33 17.19 33.69
C VAL A 40 23.82 17.13 33.40
N PRO A 41 23.32 17.31 32.16
CA PRO A 41 21.91 17.08 31.89
C PRO A 41 21.67 15.57 31.77
N LYS A 42 20.89 15.04 32.72
CA LYS A 42 20.14 13.79 32.57
C LYS A 42 19.28 13.88 31.31
N TRP A 43 19.28 12.81 30.50
CA TRP A 43 18.30 12.63 29.43
C TRP A 43 16.89 12.64 30.03
N VAL A 44 16.15 13.73 29.80
CA VAL A 44 14.74 13.83 30.08
C VAL A 44 14.01 13.16 28.92
N TYR A 45 13.31 12.06 29.21
CA TYR A 45 12.34 11.46 28.29
C TYR A 45 11.28 12.51 27.94
N ILE A 46 11.32 13.05 26.72
CA ILE A 46 10.22 13.85 26.19
C ILE A 46 9.15 12.87 25.72
N ARG A 47 8.13 12.63 26.56
CA ARG A 47 6.84 12.13 26.06
C ARG A 47 6.22 13.24 25.22
N ALA A 48 6.34 13.14 23.90
CA ALA A 48 5.58 13.98 22.99
C ALA A 48 4.10 13.54 23.03
N ASN A 49 3.32 14.13 23.94
CA ASN A 49 1.86 14.10 23.86
C ASN A 49 1.43 15.08 22.75
N ILE A 50 1.57 14.67 21.50
CA ILE A 50 0.99 15.40 20.36
C ILE A 50 -0.45 14.91 20.24
N ARG A 51 -1.40 15.69 20.74
CA ARG A 51 -2.80 15.56 20.32
C ARG A 51 -2.88 16.06 18.87
N PRO A 52 -3.28 15.25 17.88
CA PRO A 52 -3.62 15.78 16.57
C PRO A 52 -4.87 16.67 16.73
N GLN A 53 -4.77 17.94 16.31
CA GLN A 53 -5.95 18.77 16.11
C GLN A 53 -6.70 18.23 14.89
N ILE A 54 -7.78 17.50 15.16
CA ILE A 54 -8.79 17.10 14.19
C ILE A 54 -9.64 18.35 13.90
N PRO A 55 -9.80 18.79 12.63
CA PRO A 55 -10.81 19.79 12.31
C PRO A 55 -12.19 19.23 12.64
N GLU A 56 -12.93 19.93 13.48
CA GLU A 56 -14.26 19.54 13.96
C GLU A 56 -15.28 19.43 12.81
N ARG A 57 -15.45 18.23 12.25
CA ARG A 57 -16.73 17.64 11.81
C ARG A 57 -16.66 16.10 11.91
N PRO A 58 -16.82 15.51 13.11
CA PRO A 58 -16.75 14.07 13.29
C PRO A 58 -18.16 13.47 13.21
N ALA A 59 -18.59 13.04 12.01
CA ALA A 59 -19.81 12.22 11.89
C ALA A 59 -19.84 11.22 10.73
N LEU A 60 -18.98 11.31 9.70
CA LEU A 60 -19.02 10.35 8.58
C LEU A 60 -17.80 9.43 8.41
N LEU A 61 -16.75 9.55 9.24
CA LEU A 61 -15.55 8.72 9.09
C LEU A 61 -15.60 7.33 9.78
N CYS A 62 -16.71 6.96 10.43
CA CYS A 62 -16.76 5.76 11.28
C CYS A 62 -17.41 4.50 10.65
N LEU A 63 -17.91 4.54 9.42
CA LEU A 63 -18.69 3.41 8.89
C LEU A 63 -17.87 2.37 8.10
N GLN A 64 -16.72 2.71 7.52
CA GLN A 64 -15.94 1.76 6.71
C GLN A 64 -14.92 0.91 7.49
N VAL A 65 -14.67 1.19 8.77
CA VAL A 65 -13.81 0.33 9.63
C VAL A 65 -14.56 -0.91 10.15
N ARG A 66 -15.88 -1.02 9.93
CA ARG A 66 -16.68 -2.14 10.45
C ARG A 66 -16.44 -3.49 9.75
N CYS A 67 -15.79 -3.53 8.58
CA CYS A 67 -15.35 -4.80 7.97
C CYS A 67 -14.07 -5.37 8.60
N PHE A 68 -13.37 -4.62 9.46
CA PHE A 68 -12.16 -5.09 10.14
C PHE A 68 -12.41 -5.77 11.50
N ASN A 69 -13.67 -5.77 11.99
CA ASN A 69 -13.95 -6.07 13.40
C ASN A 69 -14.61 -7.44 13.67
N SER A 70 -14.46 -8.41 12.77
CA SER A 70 -14.75 -9.80 13.10
C SER A 70 -13.45 -10.57 13.35
N ALA A 71 -13.14 -10.71 14.65
CA ALA A 71 -12.24 -11.69 15.27
C ALA A 71 -10.73 -11.64 14.94
N ILE A 72 -10.01 -10.74 15.63
CA ILE A 72 -8.67 -10.86 16.27
C ILE A 72 -8.26 -9.42 16.66
N PRO A 73 -7.71 -9.13 17.86
CA PRO A 73 -7.15 -7.82 18.16
C PRO A 73 -5.86 -7.62 17.35
N VAL A 74 -5.98 -7.18 16.10
CA VAL A 74 -4.85 -6.70 15.31
C VAL A 74 -4.65 -5.23 15.67
N HIS A 75 -3.51 -4.89 16.27
CA HIS A 75 -3.13 -3.51 16.52
C HIS A 75 -2.77 -2.84 15.18
N ILE A 76 -3.76 -2.27 14.51
CA ILE A 76 -3.56 -1.48 13.29
C ILE A 76 -3.12 -0.09 13.71
N SER A 77 -1.86 0.25 13.42
CA SER A 77 -1.31 1.58 13.67
C SER A 77 -1.27 2.37 12.37
N GLN A 78 -1.87 3.56 12.36
CA GLN A 78 -1.69 4.53 11.28
C GLN A 78 -0.44 5.35 11.56
N LEU A 79 0.48 5.39 10.60
CA LEU A 79 1.72 6.17 10.67
C LEU A 79 1.71 7.33 9.67
N GLN A 80 2.54 8.33 9.94
CA GLN A 80 2.89 9.31 8.92
C GLN A 80 3.63 8.60 7.77
N ILE A 81 3.18 8.86 6.54
CA ILE A 81 3.65 8.14 5.36
C ILE A 81 5.17 8.29 5.14
N ASP A 82 5.69 9.51 5.31
CA ASP A 82 7.12 9.79 5.14
C ASP A 82 7.98 9.06 6.19
N VAL A 83 7.44 8.87 7.40
CA VAL A 83 8.13 8.14 8.48
C VAL A 83 8.18 6.65 8.17
N ALA A 84 7.06 6.05 7.72
CA ALA A 84 7.01 4.65 7.32
C ALA A 84 7.95 4.37 6.14
N TYR A 85 7.94 5.25 5.14
CA TYR A 85 8.85 5.15 4.00
C TYR A 85 10.31 5.30 4.43
N ALA A 86 10.65 6.31 5.23
CA ALA A 86 12.01 6.48 5.75
C ALA A 86 12.47 5.28 6.60
N CYS A 87 11.56 4.66 7.35
CA CYS A 87 11.84 3.44 8.11
C CYS A 87 12.25 2.28 7.20
N GLN A 88 11.48 1.96 6.15
CA GLN A 88 11.87 0.94 5.17
C GLN A 88 13.22 1.26 4.51
N GLN A 89 13.43 2.54 4.19
CA GLN A 89 14.67 2.99 3.54
C GLN A 89 15.90 2.95 4.45
N SER A 90 15.73 2.80 5.76
CA SER A 90 16.83 2.69 6.72
C SER A 90 17.42 1.28 6.84
N VAL A 91 16.74 0.28 6.28
CA VAL A 91 17.12 -1.14 6.37
C VAL A 91 18.22 -1.43 5.36
N LEU A 92 19.41 -1.73 5.87
CA LEU A 92 20.53 -2.15 5.05
C LEU A 92 20.33 -3.59 4.58
N LEU A 93 20.79 -3.85 3.37
CA LEU A 93 20.71 -5.16 2.74
C LEU A 93 21.73 -6.12 3.37
N VAL A 94 21.27 -7.32 3.77
CA VAL A 94 22.17 -8.39 4.25
C VAL A 94 22.48 -9.31 3.07
N LYS A 95 23.64 -9.09 2.44
CA LYS A 95 23.99 -9.64 1.13
C LYS A 95 23.79 -11.15 1.00
N GLU A 96 24.22 -11.92 1.99
CA GLU A 96 24.09 -13.39 1.96
C GLU A 96 22.61 -13.82 1.94
N ASP A 97 21.79 -13.23 2.81
CA ASP A 97 20.36 -13.54 2.92
C ASP A 97 19.61 -13.09 1.67
N THR A 98 19.89 -11.87 1.17
CA THR A 98 19.26 -11.34 -0.05
C THR A 98 19.60 -12.20 -1.27
N LEU A 99 20.84 -12.66 -1.42
CA LEU A 99 21.25 -13.52 -2.54
C LEU A 99 20.65 -14.93 -2.48
N ALA A 100 20.24 -15.40 -1.29
CA ALA A 100 19.52 -16.65 -1.15
C ALA A 100 18.12 -16.60 -1.78
N VAL A 101 17.47 -15.43 -1.80
CA VAL A 101 16.12 -15.24 -2.38
C VAL A 101 16.06 -15.56 -3.88
N PRO A 102 16.81 -14.89 -4.79
CA PRO A 102 16.76 -15.20 -6.21
C PRO A 102 17.26 -16.62 -6.49
N THR A 103 18.23 -17.13 -5.71
CA THR A 103 18.72 -18.51 -5.79
C THR A 103 17.59 -19.52 -5.55
N GLY A 104 16.79 -19.32 -4.50
CA GLY A 104 15.62 -20.15 -4.21
C GLY A 104 14.52 -20.02 -5.26
N LEU A 105 14.24 -18.78 -5.68
CA LEU A 105 13.20 -18.49 -6.67
C LEU A 105 13.50 -19.06 -8.06
N GLN A 106 14.76 -19.25 -8.45
CA GLN A 106 15.12 -19.80 -9.77
C GLN A 106 14.39 -21.10 -10.11
N THR A 107 14.25 -22.02 -9.15
CA THR A 107 13.55 -23.29 -9.39
C THR A 107 12.06 -23.07 -9.62
N TRP A 108 11.45 -22.20 -8.80
CA TRP A 108 10.04 -21.85 -8.91
C TRP A 108 9.72 -21.12 -10.22
N VAL A 109 10.55 -20.15 -10.62
CA VAL A 109 10.44 -19.44 -11.89
C VAL A 109 10.55 -20.40 -13.08
N ARG A 110 11.48 -21.36 -13.04
CA ARG A 110 11.62 -22.36 -14.10
C ARG A 110 10.44 -23.33 -14.19
N TRP A 111 9.62 -23.43 -13.15
CA TRP A 111 8.39 -24.22 -13.14
C TRP A 111 7.17 -23.43 -13.66
N GLN A 112 7.32 -22.14 -13.95
CA GLN A 112 6.23 -21.35 -14.51
C GLN A 112 5.85 -21.87 -15.90
N SER A 113 4.62 -22.35 -16.05
CA SER A 113 4.15 -23.01 -17.27
C SER A 113 4.14 -22.09 -18.49
N THR A 114 4.02 -20.78 -18.27
CA THR A 114 3.98 -19.73 -19.29
C THR A 114 5.35 -19.10 -19.55
N LEU A 115 6.45 -19.59 -18.94
CA LEU A 115 7.77 -18.95 -18.97
C LEU A 115 8.26 -18.58 -20.37
N HIS A 116 8.06 -19.45 -21.36
CA HIS A 116 8.46 -19.17 -22.73
C HIS A 116 7.57 -18.09 -23.38
N TRP A 117 6.27 -18.13 -23.12
CA TRP A 117 5.29 -17.19 -23.66
C TRP A 117 5.42 -15.79 -23.09
N VAL A 118 5.75 -15.65 -21.80
CA VAL A 118 5.98 -14.32 -21.21
C VAL A 118 7.29 -13.72 -21.72
N LYS A 119 8.30 -14.54 -22.02
CA LYS A 119 9.59 -14.07 -22.57
C LYS A 119 9.50 -13.64 -24.03
N ASP A 120 8.71 -14.35 -24.84
CA ASP A 120 8.51 -14.09 -26.26
C ASP A 120 7.01 -14.13 -26.59
N PRO A 121 6.25 -13.09 -26.19
CA PRO A 121 4.82 -13.05 -26.43
C PRO A 121 4.53 -12.87 -27.93
N PRO A 122 3.34 -13.27 -28.41
CA PRO A 122 2.92 -13.00 -29.78
C PRO A 122 3.08 -11.51 -30.12
N ALA A 123 3.50 -11.20 -31.35
CA ALA A 123 3.81 -9.82 -31.78
C ALA A 123 2.66 -8.81 -31.64
N HIS A 124 1.42 -9.30 -31.51
CA HIS A 124 0.20 -8.49 -31.32
C HIS A 124 -0.36 -8.60 -29.90
N GLY A 125 0.37 -9.20 -28.96
CA GLY A 125 0.00 -9.28 -27.56
C GLY A 125 0.03 -7.90 -26.90
N PRO A 126 -0.89 -7.61 -25.96
CA PRO A 126 -0.98 -6.30 -25.33
C PRO A 126 0.12 -6.03 -24.29
N LEU A 127 0.79 -7.07 -23.80
CA LEU A 127 1.78 -7.00 -22.73
C LEU A 127 3.21 -7.13 -23.28
N PRO A 128 4.19 -6.41 -22.70
CA PRO A 128 5.57 -6.49 -23.12
C PRO A 128 6.21 -7.84 -22.76
N PRO A 129 7.29 -8.25 -23.47
CA PRO A 129 8.07 -9.42 -23.09
C PRO A 129 8.75 -9.23 -21.73
N VAL A 130 8.80 -10.30 -20.94
CA VAL A 130 9.45 -10.35 -19.63
C VAL A 130 10.38 -11.56 -19.55
N ASP A 131 11.68 -11.30 -19.39
CA ASP A 131 12.67 -12.35 -19.13
C ASP A 131 12.82 -12.59 -17.62
N LEU A 132 11.97 -13.43 -17.04
CA LEU A 132 12.02 -13.73 -15.61
C LEU A 132 13.37 -14.30 -15.14
N VAL A 133 13.98 -15.18 -15.94
CA VAL A 133 15.25 -15.82 -15.59
C VAL A 133 16.39 -14.80 -15.68
N GLY A 134 16.45 -14.04 -16.78
CA GLY A 134 17.42 -12.97 -16.95
C GLY A 134 17.26 -11.86 -15.91
N GLY A 135 16.02 -11.49 -15.58
CA GLY A 135 15.72 -10.48 -14.56
C GLY A 135 16.17 -10.90 -13.17
N LEU A 136 15.96 -12.17 -12.77
CA LEU A 136 16.48 -12.67 -11.49
C LEU A 136 18.02 -12.64 -11.46
N GLN A 137 18.67 -12.99 -12.57
CA GLN A 137 20.12 -12.91 -12.69
C GLN A 137 20.61 -11.45 -12.58
N GLU A 138 19.96 -10.51 -13.26
CA GLU A 138 20.30 -9.09 -13.18
C GLU A 138 20.17 -8.55 -11.75
N LEU A 139 19.14 -8.98 -11.01
CA LEU A 139 18.99 -8.62 -9.60
C LEU A 139 20.12 -9.20 -8.74
N THR A 140 20.49 -10.47 -8.96
CA THR A 140 21.65 -11.09 -8.31
C THR A 140 22.93 -10.28 -8.57
N GLU A 141 23.23 -9.94 -9.82
CA GLU A 141 24.43 -9.19 -10.19
C GLU A 141 24.46 -7.79 -9.54
N LYS A 142 23.32 -7.09 -9.49
CA LYS A 142 23.21 -5.77 -8.84
C LYS A 142 23.33 -5.80 -7.31
N VAL A 143 23.01 -6.93 -6.68
CA VAL A 143 23.30 -7.15 -5.25
C VAL A 143 24.77 -7.50 -5.05
N GLU A 144 25.35 -8.27 -5.98
CA GLU A 144 26.77 -8.64 -5.94
C GLU A 144 27.72 -7.44 -6.11
N ASP A 145 27.42 -6.52 -7.02
CA ASP A 145 28.24 -5.34 -7.30
C ASP A 145 27.96 -4.16 -6.34
N GLY A 146 26.93 -4.27 -5.50
CA GLY A 146 26.54 -3.25 -4.51
C GLY A 146 25.70 -2.10 -5.08
N THR A 147 25.22 -2.20 -6.32
CA THR A 147 24.28 -1.23 -6.91
C THR A 147 22.97 -1.19 -6.13
N ILE A 148 22.51 -2.34 -5.64
CA ILE A 148 21.39 -2.44 -4.71
C ILE A 148 21.96 -2.64 -3.30
N ALA A 149 21.74 -1.66 -2.42
CA ALA A 149 22.37 -1.62 -1.08
C ALA A 149 21.36 -1.64 0.07
N ARG A 150 20.06 -1.53 -0.22
CA ARG A 150 18.97 -1.50 0.78
C ARG A 150 18.01 -2.64 0.52
N GLU A 151 17.49 -3.22 1.59
CA GLU A 151 16.61 -4.39 1.51
C GLU A 151 15.35 -4.06 0.68
N ILE A 152 14.71 -2.93 0.98
CA ILE A 152 13.49 -2.51 0.28
C ILE A 152 13.71 -2.23 -1.21
N ASP A 153 14.90 -1.78 -1.62
CA ASP A 153 15.20 -1.54 -3.03
C ASP A 153 15.29 -2.84 -3.82
N PHE A 154 15.88 -3.89 -3.22
CA PHE A 154 15.90 -5.23 -3.80
C PHE A 154 14.47 -5.76 -3.94
N GLU A 155 13.70 -5.74 -2.86
CA GLU A 155 12.36 -6.31 -2.85
C GLU A 155 11.38 -5.58 -3.77
N TRP A 156 11.47 -4.25 -3.89
CA TRP A 156 10.67 -3.50 -4.85
C TRP A 156 10.95 -3.94 -6.28
N LYS A 157 12.23 -4.08 -6.65
CA LYS A 157 12.62 -4.53 -7.99
C LYS A 157 12.24 -5.98 -8.25
N LEU A 158 12.30 -6.83 -7.22
CA LEU A 158 11.83 -8.21 -7.31
C LEU A 158 10.32 -8.24 -7.55
N VAL A 159 9.52 -7.47 -6.80
CA VAL A 159 8.08 -7.36 -7.02
C VAL A 159 7.77 -6.79 -8.40
N ASP A 160 8.49 -5.77 -8.86
CA ASP A 160 8.34 -5.23 -10.23
C ASP A 160 8.58 -6.32 -11.29
N LEU A 161 9.65 -7.10 -11.17
CA LEU A 161 9.93 -8.21 -12.08
C LEU A 161 8.81 -9.25 -12.07
N LEU A 162 8.38 -9.69 -10.88
CA LEU A 162 7.37 -10.75 -10.77
C LEU A 162 5.98 -10.28 -11.20
N THR A 163 5.59 -9.05 -10.88
CA THR A 163 4.28 -8.51 -11.27
C THR A 163 4.21 -8.11 -12.74
N SER A 164 5.36 -7.81 -13.39
CA SER A 164 5.41 -7.48 -14.83
C SER A 164 4.94 -8.61 -15.75
N VAL A 165 4.91 -9.87 -15.28
CA VAL A 165 4.31 -10.97 -16.07
C VAL A 165 2.79 -10.97 -16.07
N HIS A 166 2.16 -10.13 -15.24
CA HIS A 166 0.72 -10.00 -15.13
C HIS A 166 -0.01 -11.33 -14.89
N ASP A 167 0.54 -12.17 -14.01
CA ASP A 167 -0.07 -13.44 -13.59
C ASP A 167 -0.36 -13.45 -12.09
N GLY A 168 -1.66 -13.41 -11.74
CA GLY A 168 -2.14 -13.41 -10.36
C GLY A 168 -1.81 -14.66 -9.55
N HIS A 169 -1.39 -15.74 -10.21
CA HIS A 169 -0.92 -16.97 -9.53
C HIS A 169 0.60 -17.01 -9.37
N PHE A 170 1.31 -16.02 -9.91
CA PHE A 170 2.76 -15.90 -9.85
C PHE A 170 3.16 -14.75 -8.92
N ALA A 171 3.12 -15.04 -7.63
CA ALA A 171 3.42 -14.07 -6.58
C ALA A 171 4.48 -14.59 -5.61
N PHE A 172 5.36 -13.68 -5.20
CA PHE A 172 6.22 -13.83 -4.02
C PHE A 172 5.96 -12.62 -3.13
N LEU A 173 5.88 -12.84 -1.82
CA LEU A 173 5.58 -11.80 -0.84
C LEU A 173 6.85 -11.52 0.00
N PRO A 174 7.67 -10.53 -0.37
CA PRO A 174 8.84 -10.17 0.42
C PRO A 174 8.44 -9.64 1.80
N ASP A 175 9.33 -9.77 2.77
CA ASP A 175 9.09 -9.37 4.15
C ASP A 175 9.10 -7.85 4.35
N ALA A 176 10.16 -7.13 3.98
CA ALA A 176 10.27 -5.70 4.24
C ALA A 176 9.20 -4.90 3.47
N TYR A 177 8.84 -5.36 2.27
CA TYR A 177 7.82 -4.83 1.38
C TYR A 177 6.48 -4.77 2.09
N PHE A 178 6.10 -5.86 2.76
CA PHE A 178 4.79 -6.02 3.39
C PHE A 178 4.76 -5.60 4.87
N VAL A 179 5.80 -4.94 5.39
CA VAL A 179 5.74 -4.34 6.73
C VAL A 179 4.76 -3.16 6.78
N PHE A 180 4.70 -2.36 5.71
CA PHE A 180 3.76 -1.24 5.60
C PHE A 180 2.86 -1.40 4.38
N THR A 181 1.58 -1.09 4.56
CA THR A 181 0.60 -0.92 3.49
C THR A 181 0.33 0.57 3.30
N PHE A 182 0.62 1.07 2.10
CA PHE A 182 0.33 2.42 1.63
C PHE A 182 -0.97 2.45 0.83
N LEU A 183 -1.98 3.15 1.34
CA LEU A 183 -3.30 3.18 0.72
C LEU A 183 -3.92 4.56 0.83
N ASN A 184 -4.97 4.82 0.05
CA ASN A 184 -5.84 5.96 0.26
C ASN A 184 -7.27 5.48 0.54
N LEU A 185 -8.02 6.26 1.32
CA LEU A 185 -9.35 5.87 1.81
C LEU A 185 -10.48 6.41 0.91
N GLN A 186 -10.18 6.74 -0.35
CA GLN A 186 -11.12 7.39 -1.26
C GLN A 186 -11.23 6.57 -2.55
N PRO A 187 -12.05 5.51 -2.55
CA PRO A 187 -12.29 4.72 -3.75
C PRO A 187 -12.95 5.54 -4.86
N ILE A 188 -12.68 5.15 -6.10
CA ILE A 188 -13.30 5.74 -7.30
C ILE A 188 -14.20 4.71 -7.98
N ILE A 189 -15.19 5.18 -8.73
CA ILE A 189 -16.13 4.36 -9.46
C ILE A 189 -16.32 4.90 -10.87
N SER A 190 -16.44 3.99 -11.85
CA SER A 190 -16.81 4.33 -13.23
C SER A 190 -18.32 4.16 -13.37
N LEU A 191 -19.04 5.26 -13.63
CA LEU A 191 -20.51 5.27 -13.60
C LEU A 191 -21.07 5.98 -14.84
N SER A 192 -21.99 5.31 -15.52
CA SER A 192 -22.86 5.92 -16.53
C SER A 192 -24.19 6.30 -15.88
N THR A 193 -24.53 7.58 -15.90
CA THR A 193 -25.74 8.10 -15.22
C THR A 193 -27.04 7.68 -15.88
N ASP A 194 -27.01 7.32 -17.16
CA ASP A 194 -28.18 6.89 -17.94
C ASP A 194 -28.04 5.46 -18.50
N GLY A 195 -26.93 4.78 -18.22
CA GLY A 195 -26.59 3.46 -18.74
C GLY A 195 -26.38 3.41 -20.26
N LYS A 196 -26.23 4.57 -20.92
CA LYS A 196 -26.10 4.69 -22.39
C LYS A 196 -24.88 5.49 -22.79
N GLN A 197 -24.59 6.57 -22.06
CA GLN A 197 -23.40 7.37 -22.26
C GLN A 197 -22.17 6.64 -21.72
N LEU A 198 -21.00 6.98 -22.25
CA LEU A 198 -19.73 6.51 -21.70
C LEU A 198 -19.66 6.88 -20.22
N PRO A 199 -19.21 5.95 -19.35
CA PRO A 199 -19.15 6.21 -17.94
C PRO A 199 -18.11 7.29 -17.64
N GLU A 200 -18.45 8.15 -16.68
CA GLU A 200 -17.51 9.12 -16.11
C GLU A 200 -16.98 8.58 -14.77
N ILE A 201 -15.85 9.12 -14.31
CA ILE A 201 -15.16 8.64 -13.11
C ILE A 201 -15.55 9.55 -11.93
N TYR A 202 -15.99 8.97 -10.82
CA TYR A 202 -16.41 9.71 -9.63
C TYR A 202 -15.68 9.19 -8.39
N LEU A 203 -15.61 10.02 -7.33
CA LEU A 203 -15.37 9.49 -6.00
C LEU A 203 -16.59 8.68 -5.57
N TYR A 204 -16.37 7.45 -5.13
CA TYR A 204 -17.45 6.58 -4.67
C TYR A 204 -18.18 7.17 -3.46
N ASN A 205 -17.43 7.82 -2.55
CA ASN A 205 -17.99 8.44 -1.35
C ASN A 205 -18.88 9.66 -1.66
N ASP A 206 -18.78 10.26 -2.84
CA ASP A 206 -19.69 11.36 -3.25
C ASP A 206 -21.08 10.85 -3.67
N LEU A 207 -21.25 9.54 -3.84
CA LEU A 207 -22.52 8.93 -4.26
C LEU A 207 -23.47 8.66 -3.08
N GLU A 208 -22.98 8.57 -1.85
CA GLU A 208 -23.82 8.32 -0.68
C GLU A 208 -24.89 9.42 -0.47
N PRO A 209 -24.54 10.73 -0.47
CA PRO A 209 -25.53 11.81 -0.35
C PRO A 209 -26.60 11.79 -1.47
N VAL A 210 -26.21 11.36 -2.68
CA VAL A 210 -27.15 11.18 -3.80
C VAL A 210 -28.18 10.12 -3.47
N SER A 211 -27.73 8.97 -2.96
CA SER A 211 -28.60 7.85 -2.57
C SER A 211 -29.56 8.21 -1.43
N GLN A 212 -29.16 9.16 -0.57
CA GLN A 212 -29.95 9.66 0.55
C GLN A 212 -30.86 10.85 0.17
N GLY A 213 -30.80 11.31 -1.08
CA GLY A 213 -31.65 12.40 -1.58
C GLY A 213 -31.24 13.79 -1.07
N GLU A 214 -29.98 13.95 -0.63
CA GLU A 214 -29.48 15.18 0.00
C GLU A 214 -29.17 16.32 -0.99
N GLY A 215 -29.44 16.12 -2.29
CA GLY A 215 -29.32 17.15 -3.32
C GLY A 215 -27.90 17.57 -3.68
N CYS A 216 -26.88 16.81 -3.28
CA CYS A 216 -25.51 16.97 -3.75
C CYS A 216 -25.36 16.25 -5.10
N GLU A 217 -24.98 16.96 -6.16
CA GLU A 217 -24.68 16.36 -7.46
C GLU A 217 -23.18 16.03 -7.53
N PRO A 218 -22.79 14.74 -7.71
CA PRO A 218 -21.39 14.36 -7.75
C PRO A 218 -20.77 14.88 -9.05
N SER A 219 -19.55 15.41 -8.96
CA SER A 219 -18.82 15.87 -10.14
C SER A 219 -17.82 14.80 -10.58
N PRO A 220 -17.69 14.55 -11.89
CA PRO A 220 -16.65 13.67 -12.40
C PRO A 220 -15.24 14.20 -12.11
N ILE A 221 -14.30 13.28 -11.89
CA ILE A 221 -12.86 13.52 -11.89
C ILE A 221 -12.41 13.61 -13.36
N ILE A 222 -11.78 14.71 -13.73
CA ILE A 222 -11.25 14.93 -15.09
C ILE A 222 -9.72 14.89 -15.14
N LYS A 223 -9.06 15.11 -13.99
CA LYS A 223 -7.59 14.99 -13.89
C LYS A 223 -7.15 14.39 -12.57
N ILE A 224 -6.06 13.63 -12.63
CA ILE A 224 -5.33 13.08 -11.50
C ILE A 224 -3.88 13.52 -11.63
N ASN A 225 -3.36 14.20 -10.60
CA ASN A 225 -2.01 14.76 -10.58
C ASN A 225 -1.68 15.61 -11.82
N GLY A 226 -2.65 16.37 -12.31
CA GLY A 226 -2.53 17.22 -13.50
C GLY A 226 -2.63 16.50 -14.85
N THR A 227 -2.70 15.17 -14.86
CA THR A 227 -2.88 14.32 -16.05
C THR A 227 -4.36 13.99 -16.24
N GLU A 228 -4.81 13.81 -17.48
CA GLU A 228 -6.18 13.37 -17.77
C GLU A 228 -6.49 12.04 -17.04
N ALA A 229 -7.67 11.94 -16.43
CA ALA A 229 -7.99 10.88 -15.48
C ALA A 229 -7.91 9.47 -16.07
N VAL A 230 -8.51 9.23 -17.25
CA VAL A 230 -8.47 7.91 -17.91
C VAL A 230 -7.03 7.53 -18.23
N SER A 231 -6.26 8.45 -18.82
CA SER A 231 -4.86 8.23 -19.18
C SER A 231 -4.01 7.89 -17.95
N TRP A 232 -4.17 8.63 -16.86
CA TRP A 232 -3.45 8.38 -15.61
C TRP A 232 -3.80 7.01 -15.01
N LEU A 233 -5.09 6.64 -15.03
CA LEU A 233 -5.55 5.35 -14.51
C LEU A 233 -5.11 4.20 -15.41
N SER A 234 -5.18 4.32 -16.74
CA SER A 234 -4.67 3.29 -17.67
C SER A 234 -3.17 3.05 -17.48
N GLU A 235 -2.38 4.11 -17.34
CA GLU A 235 -0.95 3.98 -17.03
C GLU A 235 -0.74 3.28 -15.67
N ARG A 236 -1.55 3.64 -14.67
CA ARG A 236 -1.48 3.03 -13.34
C ARG A 236 -1.91 1.56 -13.33
N ALA A 237 -2.88 1.17 -14.15
CA ALA A 237 -3.31 -0.23 -14.32
C ALA A 237 -2.18 -1.07 -14.91
N LEU A 238 -1.56 -0.58 -15.98
CA LEU A 238 -0.53 -1.31 -16.71
C LEU A 238 0.80 -1.36 -15.95
N ASN A 239 1.24 -0.24 -15.40
CA ASN A 239 2.55 -0.11 -14.73
C ASN A 239 2.45 -0.24 -13.21
N GLY A 240 1.26 -0.56 -12.71
CA GLY A 240 1.02 -0.85 -11.31
C GLY A 240 1.57 -2.22 -10.92
N THR A 241 1.23 -2.66 -9.72
CA THR A 241 1.59 -3.99 -9.22
C THR A 241 0.41 -4.97 -9.30
N MET A 242 -0.52 -4.69 -10.23
CA MET A 242 -1.68 -5.53 -10.54
C MET A 242 -1.28 -6.68 -11.45
N THR A 243 -1.88 -7.84 -11.24
CA THR A 243 -1.42 -9.11 -11.83
C THR A 243 -2.48 -9.75 -12.73
N PHE A 244 -3.37 -8.96 -13.33
CA PHE A 244 -4.34 -9.46 -14.32
C PHE A 244 -3.72 -9.52 -15.72
N GLN A 245 -3.94 -10.62 -16.44
CA GLN A 245 -3.36 -10.87 -17.77
C GLN A 245 -4.01 -10.03 -18.89
N ASP A 246 -5.17 -9.45 -18.64
CA ASP A 246 -6.00 -8.74 -19.62
C ASP A 246 -6.05 -7.24 -19.31
N LEU A 247 -5.97 -6.40 -20.34
CA LEU A 247 -5.94 -4.94 -20.18
C LEU A 247 -7.24 -4.38 -19.61
N ASP A 248 -8.39 -4.95 -20.01
CA ASP A 248 -9.68 -4.52 -19.50
C ASP A 248 -9.82 -4.95 -18.04
N ALA A 249 -9.34 -6.14 -17.67
CA ALA A 249 -9.28 -6.59 -16.28
C ALA A 249 -8.38 -5.70 -15.41
N LEU A 250 -7.20 -5.30 -15.92
CA LEU A 250 -6.32 -4.35 -15.25
C LEU A 250 -7.03 -3.01 -15.02
N TYR A 251 -7.65 -2.45 -16.05
CA TYR A 251 -8.36 -1.17 -15.94
C TYR A 251 -9.57 -1.27 -15.02
N ASN A 252 -10.38 -2.32 -15.14
CA ASN A 252 -11.56 -2.54 -14.30
C ASN A 252 -11.20 -2.71 -12.82
N GLY A 253 -10.10 -3.40 -12.52
CA GLY A 253 -9.64 -3.60 -11.14
C GLY A 253 -9.27 -2.31 -10.40
N ILE A 254 -9.05 -1.20 -11.11
CA ILE A 254 -8.80 0.10 -10.47
C ILE A 254 -10.01 0.58 -9.66
N PHE A 255 -11.21 0.32 -10.17
CA PHE A 255 -12.45 0.90 -9.67
C PHE A 255 -13.08 0.06 -8.57
N HIS A 256 -13.82 0.73 -7.69
CA HIS A 256 -14.76 0.08 -6.80
C HIS A 256 -15.77 -0.72 -7.62
N SER A 257 -15.96 -1.98 -7.26
CA SER A 257 -16.95 -2.83 -7.89
C SER A 257 -17.84 -3.51 -6.86
N ILE A 258 -19.14 -3.27 -6.97
CA ILE A 258 -20.16 -3.99 -6.19
C ILE A 258 -20.20 -5.46 -6.60
N SER A 259 -19.79 -5.80 -7.82
CA SER A 259 -19.76 -7.20 -8.29
C SER A 259 -18.72 -8.07 -7.62
N ALA A 260 -17.68 -7.45 -7.07
CA ALA A 260 -16.69 -8.14 -6.27
C ALA A 260 -17.17 -8.39 -4.83
N TYR A 261 -18.39 -7.99 -4.45
CA TYR A 261 -18.96 -8.29 -3.15
C TYR A 261 -19.35 -9.78 -3.03
N SER A 262 -18.35 -10.64 -2.91
CA SER A 262 -18.47 -12.01 -2.44
C SER A 262 -17.94 -12.08 -1.01
N ILE A 263 -18.56 -12.91 -0.17
CA ILE A 263 -18.11 -13.18 1.22
C ILE A 263 -16.64 -13.66 1.27
N SER A 264 -16.10 -14.13 0.15
CA SER A 264 -14.72 -14.62 0.02
C SER A 264 -13.80 -13.74 -0.84
N ALA A 265 -14.30 -12.64 -1.42
CA ALA A 265 -13.47 -11.78 -2.25
C ALA A 265 -12.51 -10.92 -1.40
N PRO A 266 -11.25 -10.78 -1.82
CA PRO A 266 -10.32 -9.83 -1.24
C PRO A 266 -10.89 -8.39 -1.25
N LEU A 267 -10.69 -7.65 -0.14
CA LEU A 267 -11.26 -6.30 0.04
C LEU A 267 -10.85 -5.31 -1.07
N ASN A 268 -9.67 -5.46 -1.65
CA ASN A 268 -9.19 -4.62 -2.75
C ASN A 268 -9.97 -4.81 -4.04
N GLN A 269 -10.52 -5.99 -4.30
CA GLN A 269 -11.38 -6.23 -5.47
C GLN A 269 -12.72 -5.50 -5.34
N THR A 270 -13.22 -5.37 -4.11
CA THR A 270 -14.42 -4.58 -3.82
C THR A 270 -14.11 -3.09 -3.83
N VAL A 271 -13.09 -2.63 -3.12
CA VAL A 271 -12.77 -1.20 -2.94
C VAL A 271 -12.11 -0.58 -4.17
N GLY A 272 -11.45 -1.39 -5.00
CA GLY A 272 -10.67 -0.96 -6.16
C GLY A 272 -9.21 -0.67 -5.82
N TYR A 273 -8.32 -1.02 -6.75
CA TYR A 273 -6.87 -0.89 -6.60
C TYR A 273 -6.40 0.58 -6.59
N PHE A 274 -7.23 1.53 -7.02
CA PHE A 274 -6.96 2.95 -6.84
C PHE A 274 -6.79 3.31 -5.37
N ALA A 275 -7.70 2.81 -4.51
CA ALA A 275 -7.69 3.08 -3.08
C ALA A 275 -6.82 2.09 -2.32
N LEU A 276 -6.91 0.79 -2.67
CA LEU A 276 -6.20 -0.29 -1.99
C LEU A 276 -5.42 -1.17 -2.98
N PRO A 277 -4.15 -0.83 -3.29
CA PRO A 277 -3.31 -1.66 -4.17
C PRO A 277 -2.99 -3.03 -3.53
N ASP A 278 -2.86 -4.11 -4.32
CA ASP A 278 -2.40 -5.45 -3.83
C ASP A 278 -1.01 -5.38 -3.19
N PHE A 279 0.00 -5.19 -4.04
CA PHE A 279 1.38 -5.05 -3.65
C PHE A 279 1.60 -3.56 -3.42
N SER A 280 1.06 -3.09 -2.31
CA SER A 280 1.17 -1.69 -1.91
C SER A 280 2.62 -1.30 -1.62
N ARG A 281 3.05 -0.15 -2.16
CA ARG A 281 4.36 0.48 -1.90
C ARG A 281 4.20 1.99 -1.83
N PHE A 282 5.22 2.70 -1.37
CA PHE A 282 5.22 4.16 -1.41
C PHE A 282 5.32 4.67 -2.86
N TRP A 283 4.43 5.59 -3.24
CA TRP A 283 4.42 6.23 -4.58
C TRP A 283 4.10 7.73 -4.52
N GLY A 284 4.14 8.31 -3.32
CA GLY A 284 3.76 9.70 -3.06
C GLY A 284 3.00 9.83 -1.75
N SER A 285 2.82 11.06 -1.29
CA SER A 285 2.11 11.38 -0.04
C SER A 285 0.64 11.74 -0.24
N SER A 286 0.24 12.07 -1.47
CA SER A 286 -1.14 12.45 -1.81
C SER A 286 -1.45 12.30 -3.29
N ILE A 287 -2.74 12.31 -3.62
CA ILE A 287 -3.29 12.26 -4.97
C ILE A 287 -4.13 13.52 -5.18
N ASN A 288 -3.76 14.36 -6.13
CA ASN A 288 -4.49 15.58 -6.45
C ASN A 288 -5.53 15.30 -7.52
N LEU A 289 -6.78 15.64 -7.24
CA LEU A 289 -7.92 15.49 -8.13
C LEU A 289 -8.42 16.85 -8.61
N GLU A 290 -8.77 16.94 -9.89
CA GLU A 290 -9.52 18.07 -10.45
C GLU A 290 -10.83 17.54 -11.03
N PHE A 291 -11.92 18.24 -10.72
CA PHE A 291 -13.27 17.83 -11.08
C PHE A 291 -13.84 18.69 -12.21
N LYS A 292 -14.81 18.14 -12.95
CA LYS A 292 -15.51 18.80 -14.06
C LYS A 292 -16.16 20.13 -13.66
N ASN A 293 -16.64 20.25 -12.42
CA ASN A 293 -17.19 21.49 -11.86
C ASN A 293 -16.13 22.55 -11.47
N GLY A 294 -14.84 22.27 -11.70
CA GLY A 294 -13.72 23.17 -11.41
C GLY A 294 -13.18 23.08 -9.98
N SER A 295 -13.81 22.30 -9.10
CA SER A 295 -13.29 22.05 -7.75
C SER A 295 -12.04 21.16 -7.79
N LYS A 296 -11.27 21.18 -6.70
CA LYS A 296 -10.06 20.38 -6.53
C LYS A 296 -10.05 19.73 -5.17
N SER A 297 -9.49 18.52 -5.09
CA SER A 297 -9.29 17.80 -3.83
C SER A 297 -7.89 17.21 -3.80
N SER A 298 -7.37 16.96 -2.59
CA SER A 298 -6.11 16.26 -2.40
C SER A 298 -6.35 15.14 -1.40
N ILE A 299 -6.19 13.90 -1.86
CA ILE A 299 -6.41 12.71 -1.06
C ILE A 299 -5.07 12.31 -0.43
N PRO A 300 -4.95 12.25 0.90
CA PRO A 300 -3.73 11.76 1.53
C PRO A 300 -3.57 10.26 1.31
N ILE A 301 -2.34 9.84 1.03
CA ILE A 301 -1.93 8.43 1.13
C ILE A 301 -1.41 8.22 2.55
N VAL A 302 -1.86 7.15 3.19
CA VAL A 302 -1.54 6.81 4.58
C VAL A 302 -0.80 5.49 4.62
N ALA A 303 0.06 5.32 5.63
CA ALA A 303 0.76 4.07 5.88
C ALA A 303 0.14 3.36 7.08
N PHE A 304 -0.14 2.07 6.92
CA PHE A 304 -0.62 1.17 7.95
C PHE A 304 0.35 0.03 8.16
N THR A 305 0.41 -0.48 9.37
CA THR A 305 1.12 -1.72 9.66
C THR A 305 0.33 -2.57 10.66
N THR A 306 0.42 -3.88 10.48
CA THR A 306 -0.05 -4.89 11.42
C THR A 306 1.09 -5.54 12.20
N LYS A 307 2.35 -5.13 11.92
CA LYS A 307 3.54 -5.66 12.57
C LYS A 307 3.73 -5.01 13.94
N ASP A 308 4.28 -5.76 14.88
CA ASP A 308 4.68 -5.24 16.17
C ASP A 308 6.06 -4.58 16.06
N PHE A 309 6.11 -3.28 16.31
CA PHE A 309 7.35 -2.48 16.33
C PHE A 309 7.98 -2.43 17.72
N SER A 310 7.49 -3.21 18.69
CA SER A 310 8.16 -3.37 19.97
C SER A 310 9.60 -3.84 19.73
N ASN A 311 10.57 -3.06 20.21
CA ASN A 311 12.01 -3.26 20.02
C ASN A 311 12.55 -3.01 18.60
N VAL A 312 11.79 -2.34 17.74
CA VAL A 312 12.28 -1.82 16.45
C VAL A 312 12.59 -0.33 16.61
N ILE A 313 13.88 0.00 16.60
CA ILE A 313 14.39 1.36 16.87
C ILE A 313 15.29 1.90 15.75
N ASP A 314 15.73 1.05 14.84
CA ASP A 314 16.60 1.36 13.70
C ASP A 314 16.44 0.29 12.59
N GLY A 315 17.13 0.48 11.47
CA GLY A 315 17.09 -0.45 10.33
C GLY A 315 17.63 -1.85 10.66
N GLU A 316 18.61 -1.96 11.55
CA GLU A 316 19.16 -3.25 11.98
C GLU A 316 18.12 -4.03 12.79
N SER A 317 17.52 -3.42 13.82
CA SER A 317 16.45 -4.06 14.59
C SER A 317 15.22 -4.35 13.73
N PHE A 318 14.90 -3.53 12.73
CA PHE A 318 13.87 -3.85 11.74
C PHE A 318 14.20 -5.15 11.00
N TYR A 319 15.42 -5.27 10.46
CA TYR A 319 15.86 -6.47 9.76
C TYR A 319 15.74 -7.71 10.65
N GLN A 320 16.24 -7.62 11.87
CA GLN A 320 16.21 -8.72 12.82
C GLN A 320 14.77 -9.15 13.19
N ASN A 321 13.84 -8.20 13.35
CA ASN A 321 12.47 -8.52 13.77
C ASN A 321 11.58 -9.00 12.62
N PHE A 322 11.77 -8.48 11.39
CA PHE A 322 10.84 -8.72 10.29
C PHE A 322 11.42 -9.55 9.15
N CYS A 323 12.73 -9.47 8.91
CA CYS A 323 13.33 -10.03 7.70
C CYS A 323 14.10 -11.33 7.98
N ASN A 324 14.84 -11.37 9.08
CA ASN A 324 15.73 -12.47 9.43
C ASN A 324 15.02 -13.84 9.43
N THR A 325 15.50 -14.73 8.55
CA THR A 325 15.01 -16.10 8.34
C THR A 325 14.98 -16.94 9.62
N THR A 326 15.95 -16.77 10.52
CA THR A 326 16.01 -17.51 11.79
C THR A 326 14.84 -17.14 12.69
N VAL A 327 14.52 -15.85 12.78
CA VAL A 327 13.37 -15.35 13.56
C VAL A 327 12.05 -15.86 12.96
N LYS A 328 11.94 -15.89 11.62
CA LYS A 328 10.78 -16.45 10.93
C LYS A 328 10.59 -17.95 11.17
N ILE A 329 11.67 -18.75 11.11
CA ILE A 329 11.61 -20.20 11.38
C ILE A 329 11.19 -20.45 12.83
N MET A 330 11.73 -19.67 13.79
CA MET A 330 11.31 -19.78 15.19
C MET A 330 9.84 -19.38 15.41
N ALA A 331 9.36 -18.32 14.73
CA ALA A 331 7.96 -17.91 14.78
C ALA A 331 7.02 -18.96 14.17
N ALA A 332 7.41 -19.57 13.04
CA ALA A 332 6.64 -20.64 12.40
C ALA A 332 6.62 -21.94 13.24
N ALA A 333 7.73 -22.27 13.91
CA ALA A 333 7.82 -23.40 14.82
C ALA A 333 6.92 -23.21 16.06
N ASN A 334 6.82 -22.00 16.60
CA ASN A 334 5.93 -21.68 17.73
C ASN A 334 4.45 -21.51 17.32
N GLY A 335 4.16 -21.24 16.04
CA GLY A 335 2.81 -21.14 15.48
C GLY A 335 2.20 -22.48 15.04
N SER A 336 2.96 -23.58 15.09
CA SER A 336 2.51 -24.92 14.65
C SER A 336 1.63 -25.60 15.70
N SER A 337 0.42 -25.07 15.93
CA SER A 337 -0.70 -25.88 16.41
C SER A 337 -1.40 -26.45 15.18
N ALA A 338 -1.29 -27.77 14.98
CA ALA A 338 -1.95 -28.46 13.88
C ALA A 338 -3.44 -28.10 13.82
N SER A 339 -3.86 -27.47 12.73
CA SER A 339 -5.28 -27.30 12.43
C SER A 339 -5.86 -28.68 12.09
N THR A 340 -6.59 -29.28 13.02
CA THR A 340 -7.45 -30.42 12.75
C THR A 340 -8.38 -30.06 11.60
N SER A 341 -8.35 -30.82 10.50
CA SER A 341 -9.28 -30.64 9.39
C SER A 341 -10.71 -30.81 9.92
N GLN A 342 -11.43 -29.71 10.11
CA GLN A 342 -12.86 -29.78 10.32
C GLN A 342 -13.50 -30.12 8.97
N GLN A 343 -14.09 -31.30 8.91
CA GLN A 343 -14.93 -31.73 7.81
C GLN A 343 -16.10 -30.74 7.73
N ILE A 344 -16.12 -29.91 6.68
CA ILE A 344 -17.22 -28.99 6.40
C ILE A 344 -18.43 -29.86 6.06
N SER A 345 -19.43 -29.86 6.93
CA SER A 345 -20.77 -30.32 6.58
C SER A 345 -21.28 -29.40 5.47
N THR A 346 -21.48 -29.95 4.27
CA THR A 346 -22.13 -29.27 3.15
C THR A 346 -23.59 -29.03 3.50
N THR A 347 -23.88 -27.93 4.18
CA THR A 347 -25.21 -27.32 4.14
C THR A 347 -25.27 -26.46 2.88
N THR A 348 -26.16 -26.81 1.97
CA THR A 348 -26.51 -26.04 0.77
C THR A 348 -26.69 -24.57 1.14
N PRO A 349 -26.00 -23.61 0.49
CA PRO A 349 -26.19 -22.20 0.79
C PRO A 349 -27.65 -21.83 0.50
N ASP A 350 -28.35 -21.36 1.52
CA ASP A 350 -29.64 -20.70 1.33
C ASP A 350 -29.45 -19.50 0.37
N SER A 351 -30.44 -19.25 -0.48
CA SER A 351 -30.41 -18.26 -1.57
C SER A 351 -30.34 -16.83 -1.00
N ALA A 352 -29.19 -16.44 -0.48
CA ALA A 352 -28.92 -15.09 0.00
C ALA A 352 -28.92 -14.16 -1.22
N GLN A 353 -29.96 -13.35 -1.33
CA GLN A 353 -30.01 -12.26 -2.31
C GLN A 353 -28.81 -11.35 -2.05
N ILE A 354 -27.88 -11.28 -3.01
CA ILE A 354 -26.77 -10.34 -2.95
C ILE A 354 -27.39 -8.93 -3.02
N PRO A 355 -27.15 -8.05 -2.04
CA PRO A 355 -27.68 -6.70 -2.06
C PRO A 355 -27.35 -6.00 -3.38
N GLN A 356 -28.32 -5.30 -3.97
CA GLN A 356 -28.20 -4.58 -5.26
C GLN A 356 -28.06 -5.45 -6.52
N TYR A 357 -28.05 -6.79 -6.39
CA TYR A 357 -28.16 -7.69 -7.53
C TYR A 357 -29.63 -8.07 -7.81
N PRO A 358 -30.01 -8.26 -9.09
CA PRO A 358 -31.31 -8.79 -9.45
C PRO A 358 -31.48 -10.22 -8.90
N SER A 359 -32.73 -10.59 -8.58
CA SER A 359 -33.05 -11.95 -8.13
C SER A 359 -32.67 -12.98 -9.20
N ALA A 360 -32.05 -14.09 -8.77
CA ALA A 360 -31.69 -15.17 -9.68
C ALA A 360 -32.93 -15.72 -10.38
N ILE A 361 -32.86 -15.86 -11.71
CA ILE A 361 -33.96 -16.40 -12.54
C ILE A 361 -33.89 -17.93 -12.61
N ALA A 362 -32.71 -18.51 -12.37
CA ALA A 362 -32.50 -19.95 -12.28
C ALA A 362 -31.55 -20.28 -11.11
N ILE A 363 -31.91 -21.30 -10.33
CA ILE A 363 -31.11 -21.82 -9.22
C ILE A 363 -30.87 -23.30 -9.52
N SER A 364 -29.60 -23.68 -9.63
CA SER A 364 -29.20 -25.09 -9.74
C SER A 364 -29.12 -25.71 -8.34
N ASP A 365 -29.05 -27.05 -8.26
CA ASP A 365 -28.86 -27.75 -6.98
C ASP A 365 -27.54 -27.32 -6.27
N ASP A 366 -26.60 -26.74 -7.02
CA ASP A 366 -25.33 -26.18 -6.54
C ASP A 366 -25.40 -24.67 -6.18
N GLY A 367 -26.57 -24.03 -6.32
CA GLY A 367 -26.80 -22.61 -6.02
C GLY A 367 -27.20 -21.75 -7.23
N PRO A 368 -27.41 -20.43 -7.02
CA PRO A 368 -27.88 -19.51 -8.05
C PRO A 368 -26.79 -19.25 -9.11
N ALA A 369 -27.18 -19.28 -10.39
CA ALA A 369 -26.35 -18.82 -11.49
C ALA A 369 -26.94 -17.51 -12.03
N THR A 370 -26.15 -16.43 -12.05
CA THR A 370 -26.51 -15.18 -12.71
C THR A 370 -25.96 -15.20 -14.14
N PHE A 371 -26.84 -15.14 -15.14
CA PHE A 371 -26.48 -14.89 -16.54
C PHE A 371 -26.64 -13.41 -16.87
#